data_AF-A0A6P3J6H4-F1
#
_entry.id   AF-A0A6P3J6H4-F1
#
_cell.length_a   1.000
_cell.length_b   1.000
_cell.length_c   1.000
_cell.angle_alpha   90.00
_cell.angle_beta   90.00
_cell.angle_gamma   90.00
#
_symmetry.space_group_name_H-M   'P 1'
#
loop_
_entity.id
_entity.type
_entity.pdbx_description
1 polymer ?
#
loop_
_entity_poly.entity_id
_entity_poly.type
_entity_poly.pdbx_seq_one_letter_code
_entity_poly.pdbx_strand_id
1 'polypeptide(L)'
;MVLTSPGPHTLLLVIPLGRYTPEGQQATEKILTMFGERAREHMILLFTRKDDLEGMDFCEYLKQAPTAIQELIHKFRDRYCVFNNKATGAEQENQREQLLVLVQDVVDKCNGRYYTNSLYQKTEEEIQKETQVLQEIYRGELEREKAQIKQKFEEEIRKLRDELEQQKRNVEMERQLAEREAHWVSRQRQPEMMF
;
A
#
# COMPACT_ATOMS: atom_id res chain seq x y z
N MET A 1 -1.14 15.37 7.03
CA MET A 1 -0.02 14.42 7.13
C MET A 1 -0.42 13.00 6.72
N VAL A 2 -1.72 12.62 6.72
CA VAL A 2 -2.18 11.25 6.38
C VAL A 2 -1.67 10.76 5.02
N LEU A 3 -1.80 11.57 3.97
CA LEU A 3 -1.41 11.19 2.60
C LEU A 3 0.08 10.92 2.41
N THR A 4 0.92 11.41 3.32
CA THR A 4 2.37 11.31 3.27
C THR A 4 2.94 10.59 4.49
N SER A 5 2.10 9.89 5.27
CA SER A 5 2.52 9.11 6.44
C SER A 5 3.35 7.89 6.00
N PRO A 6 4.40 7.47 6.74
CA PRO A 6 4.87 8.00 8.03
C PRO A 6 5.69 9.30 7.90
N GLY A 7 5.95 9.72 6.67
CA GLY A 7 6.66 10.94 6.33
C GLY A 7 7.13 10.95 4.86
N PRO A 8 7.38 12.14 4.27
CA PRO A 8 7.97 12.25 2.94
C PRO A 8 9.47 11.95 2.98
N HIS A 9 9.98 11.30 1.95
CA HIS A 9 11.42 11.12 1.75
C HIS A 9 12.12 12.45 1.42
N THR A 10 11.45 13.26 0.60
CA THR A 10 11.95 14.56 0.15
C THR A 10 10.81 15.58 0.09
N LEU A 11 11.12 16.81 0.45
CA LEU A 11 10.23 17.97 0.41
C LEU A 11 10.76 18.96 -0.62
N LEU A 12 9.89 19.45 -1.51
CA LEU A 12 10.27 20.47 -2.49
C LEU A 12 9.75 21.83 -2.03
N LEU A 13 10.66 22.79 -1.83
CA LEU A 13 10.29 24.18 -1.63
C LEU A 13 10.29 24.90 -2.98
N VAL A 14 9.11 25.28 -3.47
CA VAL A 14 8.96 25.86 -4.80
C VAL A 14 8.98 27.38 -4.75
N ILE A 15 9.87 28.01 -5.51
CA ILE A 15 10.01 29.47 -5.57
C ILE A 15 10.04 29.93 -7.04
N PRO A 16 9.10 30.77 -7.50
CA PRO A 16 9.19 31.35 -8.83
C PRO A 16 10.33 32.37 -8.94
N LEU A 17 11.09 32.31 -10.04
CA LEU A 17 12.10 33.30 -10.37
C LEU A 17 11.48 34.71 -10.44
N GLY A 18 12.30 35.71 -10.04
CA GLY A 18 11.88 37.12 -10.01
C GLY A 18 10.92 37.50 -8.87
N ARG A 19 10.53 36.58 -7.98
CA ARG A 19 9.54 36.83 -6.91
C ARG A 19 10.01 36.47 -5.49
N TYR A 20 11.32 36.54 -5.23
CA TYR A 20 11.83 36.38 -3.87
C TYR A 20 11.80 37.70 -3.09
N THR A 21 10.59 38.23 -2.87
CA THR A 21 10.33 39.46 -2.12
C THR A 21 10.44 39.22 -0.60
N PRO A 22 10.45 40.26 0.24
CA PRO A 22 10.43 40.11 1.70
C PRO A 22 9.27 39.23 2.21
N GLU A 23 8.11 39.28 1.56
CA GLU A 23 6.97 38.42 1.89
C GLU A 23 7.28 36.95 1.57
N GLY A 24 7.94 36.68 0.44
CA GLY A 24 8.40 35.35 0.06
C GLY A 24 9.45 34.78 1.03
N GLN A 25 10.34 35.63 1.54
CA GLN A 25 11.30 35.27 2.59
C GLN A 25 10.57 34.89 3.89
N GLN A 26 9.63 35.71 4.33
CA GLN A 26 8.85 35.44 5.53
C GLN A 26 8.00 34.15 5.40
N ALA A 27 7.44 33.89 4.22
CA ALA A 27 6.71 32.65 3.95
C ALA A 27 7.65 31.43 4.03
N THR A 28 8.84 31.54 3.44
CA THR A 28 9.87 30.50 3.50
C THR A 28 10.29 30.21 4.94
N GLU A 29 10.53 31.23 5.76
CA GLU A 29 10.87 31.08 7.18
C GLU A 29 9.74 30.42 7.99
N LYS A 30 8.48 30.78 7.73
CA LYS A 30 7.31 30.14 8.36
C LYS A 30 7.23 28.65 8.01
N ILE A 31 7.43 28.30 6.75
CA ILE A 31 7.47 26.89 6.30
C ILE A 31 8.59 26.14 7.02
N LEU A 32 9.81 26.70 7.02
CA LEU A 32 10.95 26.08 7.70
C LEU A 32 10.72 25.93 9.21
N THR A 33 10.05 26.89 9.84
CA THR A 33 9.70 26.82 11.26
C THR A 33 8.68 25.71 11.53
N MET A 34 7.66 25.57 10.67
CA MET A 34 6.63 24.56 10.79
C MET A 34 7.18 23.13 10.69
N PHE A 35 8.09 22.90 9.75
CA PHE A 35 8.74 21.59 9.59
C PHE A 35 9.95 21.40 10.52
N GLY A 36 10.42 22.47 11.15
CA GLY A 36 11.59 22.46 12.02
C GLY A 36 12.91 22.35 11.26
N GLU A 37 14.01 22.69 11.94
CA GLU A 37 15.34 22.80 11.36
C GLU A 37 15.81 21.52 10.64
N ARG A 38 15.44 20.34 11.16
CA ARG A 38 15.83 19.04 10.59
C ARG A 38 15.18 18.75 9.24
N ALA A 39 14.07 19.41 8.92
CA ALA A 39 13.40 19.21 7.63
C ALA A 39 14.27 19.64 6.45
N ARG A 40 15.20 20.59 6.67
CA ARG A 40 16.11 21.07 5.65
C ARG A 40 16.97 19.94 5.05
N GLU A 41 17.28 18.92 5.83
CA GLU A 41 18.04 17.74 5.37
C GLU A 41 17.30 16.96 4.29
N HIS A 42 15.96 16.98 4.35
CA HIS A 42 15.07 16.34 3.39
C HIS A 42 14.57 17.29 2.31
N MET A 43 15.03 18.54 2.27
CA MET A 43 14.50 19.54 1.35
C MET A 43 15.40 19.82 0.14
N ILE A 44 14.74 20.06 -1.00
CA ILE A 44 15.32 20.57 -2.24
C ILE A 44 14.60 21.87 -2.60
N LEU A 45 15.36 22.88 -3.03
CA LEU A 45 14.83 24.13 -3.54
C LEU A 45 14.50 24.01 -5.03
N LEU A 46 13.27 24.28 -5.43
CA LEU A 46 12.83 24.20 -6.82
C LEU A 46 12.49 25.61 -7.33
N PHE A 47 13.38 26.19 -8.13
CA PHE A 47 13.08 27.42 -8.84
C PHE A 47 12.19 27.13 -10.05
N THR A 48 11.13 27.91 -10.23
CA THR A 48 10.23 27.79 -11.40
C THR A 48 10.24 29.06 -12.23
N ARG A 49 9.62 29.02 -13.41
CA ARG A 49 9.67 30.10 -14.41
C ARG A 49 11.07 30.31 -14.99
N LYS A 50 11.80 29.22 -15.24
CA LYS A 50 13.08 29.25 -15.95
C LYS A 50 12.99 29.95 -17.31
N ASP A 51 11.82 29.92 -17.95
CA ASP A 51 11.54 30.64 -19.20
C ASP A 51 11.67 32.16 -19.07
N ASP A 52 11.52 32.73 -17.87
CA ASP A 52 11.77 34.17 -17.62
C ASP A 52 13.25 34.56 -17.70
N LEU A 53 14.17 33.58 -17.75
CA LEU A 53 15.60 33.86 -17.92
C LEU A 53 15.94 34.23 -19.37
N GLU A 54 15.03 34.01 -20.34
CA GLU A 54 15.21 34.36 -21.76
C GLU A 54 16.53 33.84 -22.36
N GLY A 55 16.99 32.66 -21.90
CA GLY A 55 18.24 32.02 -22.33
C GLY A 55 19.47 32.41 -21.50
N MET A 56 19.35 33.32 -20.53
CA MET A 56 20.39 33.60 -19.53
C MET A 56 20.66 32.36 -18.69
N ASP A 57 21.94 32.07 -18.43
CA ASP A 57 22.29 31.00 -17.51
C ASP A 57 21.87 31.35 -16.07
N PHE A 58 21.47 30.35 -15.29
CA PHE A 58 21.05 30.57 -13.91
C PHE A 58 22.18 31.14 -13.04
N CYS A 59 23.44 30.76 -13.29
CA CYS A 59 24.56 31.32 -12.53
C CYS A 59 24.78 32.80 -12.87
N GLU A 60 24.47 33.23 -14.09
CA GLU A 60 24.50 34.63 -14.49
C GLU A 60 23.35 35.42 -13.85
N TYR A 61 22.15 34.84 -13.78
CA TYR A 61 21.02 35.41 -13.04
C TYR A 61 21.39 35.63 -11.57
N LEU A 62 22.03 34.65 -10.92
CA LEU A 62 22.41 34.75 -9.51
C LEU A 62 23.39 35.90 -9.22
N LYS A 63 24.24 36.30 -10.18
CA LYS A 63 25.15 37.45 -10.03
C LYS A 63 24.38 38.78 -9.93
N GLN A 64 23.18 38.84 -10.50
CA GLN A 64 22.31 40.03 -10.50
C GLN A 64 21.18 39.94 -9.46
N ALA A 65 20.91 38.73 -8.97
CA ALA A 65 19.86 38.45 -8.01
C ALA A 65 20.16 39.02 -6.62
N PRO A 66 19.13 39.30 -5.80
CA PRO A 66 19.31 39.65 -4.40
C PRO A 66 20.13 38.60 -3.65
N THR A 67 21.04 39.04 -2.76
CA THR A 67 21.85 38.15 -1.91
C THR A 67 21.03 37.15 -1.12
N ALA A 68 19.80 37.51 -0.74
CA ALA A 68 18.87 36.63 -0.05
C ALA A 68 18.57 35.33 -0.81
N ILE A 69 18.60 35.32 -2.15
CA ILE A 69 18.43 34.09 -2.96
C ILE A 69 19.66 33.20 -2.83
N GLN A 70 20.86 33.78 -2.88
CA GLN A 70 22.11 33.04 -2.71
C GLN A 70 22.21 32.45 -1.30
N GLU A 71 21.86 33.22 -0.27
CA GLU A 71 21.78 32.74 1.11
C GLU A 71 20.77 31.60 1.27
N LEU A 72 19.63 31.69 0.58
CA LEU A 72 18.64 30.62 0.58
C LEU A 72 19.20 29.33 -0.04
N ILE A 73 19.83 29.41 -1.21
CA ILE A 73 20.47 28.24 -1.84
C ILE A 73 21.47 27.60 -0.89
N HIS A 74 22.28 28.43 -0.21
CA HIS A 74 23.28 27.94 0.73
C HIS A 74 22.66 27.30 1.99
N LYS A 75 21.54 27.84 2.49
CA LYS A 75 20.76 27.22 3.58
C LYS A 75 20.28 25.80 3.22
N PHE A 76 20.09 25.50 1.94
CA PHE A 76 19.68 24.19 1.43
C PHE A 76 20.88 23.36 0.95
N ARG A 77 22.11 23.75 1.31
CA ARG A 77 23.38 23.09 0.95
C ARG A 77 23.51 22.87 -0.56
N ASP A 78 23.15 23.91 -1.32
CA ASP A 78 23.22 23.94 -2.78
C ASP A 78 22.37 22.86 -3.49
N ARG A 79 21.39 22.27 -2.78
CA ARG A 79 20.38 21.38 -3.37
C ARG A 79 19.26 22.20 -3.99
N TYR A 80 19.43 22.53 -5.27
CA TYR A 80 18.38 23.21 -6.03
C TYR A 80 18.24 22.70 -7.47
N CYS A 81 17.04 22.87 -8.02
CA CYS A 81 16.74 22.68 -9.44
C CYS A 81 16.07 23.93 -10.00
N VAL A 82 16.20 24.14 -11.32
CA VAL A 82 15.56 25.26 -12.03
C VAL A 82 14.69 24.70 -13.15
N PHE A 83 13.39 24.93 -13.06
CA PHE A 83 12.36 24.29 -13.86
C PHE A 83 11.63 25.26 -14.77
N ASN A 84 11.48 24.83 -16.02
CA ASN A 84 10.50 25.39 -16.95
C ASN A 84 9.28 24.44 -16.97
N ASN A 85 8.20 24.82 -16.29
CA ASN A 85 6.98 23.99 -16.26
C ASN A 85 6.24 23.95 -17.61
N LYS A 86 6.64 24.78 -18.59
CA LYS A 86 6.13 24.77 -19.97
C LYS A 86 7.03 23.97 -20.92
N ALA A 87 8.18 23.47 -20.44
CA ALA A 87 9.08 22.68 -21.26
C ALA A 87 8.41 21.39 -21.74
N THR A 88 8.77 20.97 -22.95
CA THR A 88 8.34 19.72 -23.56
C THR A 88 9.54 19.00 -24.18
N GLY A 89 9.39 17.70 -24.47
CA GLY A 89 10.43 16.91 -25.11
C GLY A 89 11.71 16.82 -24.27
N ALA A 90 12.86 17.00 -24.91
CA ALA A 90 14.17 16.80 -24.28
C ALA A 90 14.43 17.72 -23.08
N GLU A 91 13.96 18.97 -23.10
CA GLU A 91 14.14 19.87 -21.95
C GLU A 91 13.36 19.37 -20.72
N GLN A 92 12.13 18.90 -20.93
CA GLN A 92 11.29 18.36 -19.86
C GLN A 92 11.92 17.10 -19.25
N GLU A 93 12.47 16.23 -20.09
CA GLU A 93 13.13 15.00 -19.64
C GLU A 93 14.39 15.32 -18.83
N ASN A 94 15.25 16.22 -19.34
CA ASN A 94 16.48 16.62 -18.67
C ASN A 94 16.22 17.25 -17.28
N GLN A 95 15.25 18.16 -17.16
CA GLN A 95 14.95 18.77 -15.86
C GLN A 95 14.36 17.75 -14.87
N ARG A 96 13.58 16.77 -15.36
CA ARG A 96 13.06 15.67 -14.55
C ARG A 96 14.19 14.80 -14.03
N GLU A 97 15.12 14.40 -14.88
CA GLU A 97 16.26 13.58 -14.50
C GLU A 97 17.13 14.27 -13.44
N GLN A 98 17.43 15.57 -13.63
CA GLN A 98 18.18 16.36 -12.64
C GLN A 98 17.51 16.39 -11.27
N LEU A 99 16.18 16.56 -11.22
CA LEU A 99 15.44 16.52 -9.96
C LEU A 99 15.49 15.14 -9.31
N LEU A 100 15.33 14.07 -10.09
CA LEU A 100 15.40 12.70 -9.57
C LEU A 100 16.78 12.36 -9.01
N VAL A 101 17.86 12.83 -9.63
CA VAL A 101 19.23 12.69 -9.10
C VAL A 101 19.36 13.37 -7.75
N LEU A 102 18.84 14.59 -7.58
CA LEU A 102 18.87 15.27 -6.27
C LEU A 102 17.98 14.58 -5.23
N VAL A 103 16.82 14.07 -5.62
CA VAL A 103 15.96 13.29 -4.73
C VAL A 103 16.70 12.05 -4.24
N GLN A 104 17.37 11.33 -5.14
CA GLN A 104 18.17 10.15 -4.77
C GLN A 104 19.32 10.53 -3.82
N ASP A 105 20.04 11.62 -4.09
CA ASP A 105 21.10 12.13 -3.21
C ASP A 105 20.59 12.47 -1.79
N VAL A 106 19.41 13.09 -1.69
CA VAL A 106 18.77 13.37 -0.39
C VAL A 106 18.43 12.06 0.33
N VAL A 107 17.82 11.11 -0.37
CA VAL A 107 17.45 9.80 0.21
C VAL A 107 18.68 9.06 0.71
N ASP A 108 19.75 9.03 -0.07
CA ASP A 108 20.99 8.34 0.28
C ASP A 108 21.68 8.99 1.50
N LYS A 109 21.76 10.33 1.52
CA LYS A 109 22.31 11.10 2.66
C LYS A 109 21.48 10.93 3.92
N CYS A 110 20.18 10.68 3.80
CA CYS A 110 19.28 10.40 4.92
C CYS A 110 19.22 8.90 5.29
N ASN A 111 20.03 8.04 4.66
CA ASN A 111 20.05 6.59 4.82
C ASN A 111 18.69 5.92 4.55
N GLY A 112 17.96 6.40 3.54
CA GLY A 112 16.63 5.92 3.21
C GLY A 112 15.53 6.33 4.20
N ARG A 113 15.85 7.11 5.25
CA ARG A 113 14.86 7.57 6.22
C ARG A 113 13.97 8.65 5.61
N TYR A 114 12.71 8.65 6.00
CA TYR A 114 11.76 9.72 5.73
C TYR A 114 11.85 10.82 6.79
N TYR A 115 11.46 12.03 6.41
CA TYR A 115 11.26 13.12 7.35
C TYR A 115 10.07 12.82 8.26
N THR A 116 10.21 13.03 9.56
CA THR A 116 9.10 12.88 10.52
C THR A 116 9.17 13.97 11.59
N ASN A 117 8.01 14.31 12.16
CA ASN A 117 7.86 15.22 13.29
C ASN A 117 6.70 14.77 14.19
N SER A 118 6.40 15.52 15.24
CA SER A 118 5.33 15.18 16.19
C SER A 118 3.96 15.05 15.55
N LEU A 119 3.69 15.78 14.46
CA LEU A 119 2.42 15.67 13.73
C LEU A 119 2.37 14.37 12.90
N TYR A 120 3.46 14.03 12.19
CA TYR A 120 3.56 12.76 11.47
C TYR A 120 3.48 11.55 12.41
N GLN A 121 4.16 11.59 13.56
CA GLN A 121 4.11 10.52 14.55
C GLN A 121 2.68 10.26 15.04
N LYS A 122 1.95 11.31 15.43
CA LYS A 122 0.55 11.18 15.86
C LYS A 122 -0.35 10.64 14.76
N THR A 123 -0.21 11.16 13.55
CA THR A 123 -0.99 10.69 12.40
C THR A 123 -0.69 9.22 12.09
N GLU A 124 0.57 8.81 12.15
CA GLU A 124 0.97 7.41 11.93
C GLU A 124 0.40 6.49 13.00
N GLU A 125 0.41 6.90 14.28
CA GLU A 125 -0.21 6.14 15.38
C GLU A 125 -1.72 5.95 15.17
N GLU A 126 -2.43 6.97 14.69
CA GLU A 126 -3.87 6.89 14.38
C GLU A 126 -4.14 5.92 13.23
N ILE A 127 -3.36 6.03 12.13
CA ILE A 127 -3.45 5.13 10.98
C ILE A 127 -3.20 3.67 11.41
N GLN A 128 -2.19 3.44 12.24
CA GLN A 128 -1.85 2.10 12.72
C GLN A 128 -2.97 1.50 13.58
N LYS A 129 -3.58 2.29 14.46
CA LYS A 129 -4.74 1.85 15.27
C LYS A 129 -5.92 1.46 14.40
N GLU A 130 -6.31 2.32 13.45
CA GLU A 130 -7.42 2.04 12.53
C GLU A 130 -7.14 0.81 11.66
N THR A 131 -5.91 0.68 11.17
CA THR A 131 -5.47 -0.47 10.38
C THR A 131 -5.56 -1.76 11.20
N GLN A 132 -5.13 -1.74 12.46
CA GLN A 132 -5.20 -2.90 13.34
C GLN A 132 -6.65 -3.32 13.62
N VAL A 133 -7.53 -2.37 13.95
CA VAL A 133 -8.96 -2.64 14.17
C VAL A 133 -9.58 -3.26 12.91
N LEU A 134 -9.29 -2.70 11.74
CA LEU A 134 -9.80 -3.21 10.47
C LEU A 134 -9.30 -4.63 10.17
N GLN A 135 -8.02 -4.91 10.43
CA GLN A 135 -7.43 -6.25 10.27
C GLN A 135 -8.09 -7.27 11.20
N GLU A 136 -8.39 -6.90 12.45
CA GLU A 136 -9.09 -7.77 13.40
C GLU A 136 -10.53 -8.07 12.96
N ILE A 137 -11.25 -7.08 12.44
CA ILE A 137 -12.61 -7.25 11.89
C ILE A 137 -12.58 -8.24 10.72
N TYR A 138 -11.75 -7.98 9.70
CA TYR A 138 -11.65 -8.85 8.52
C TYR A 138 -11.22 -10.28 8.88
N ARG A 139 -10.28 -10.41 9.82
CA ARG A 139 -9.84 -11.72 10.30
C ARG A 139 -11.00 -12.47 10.96
N GLY A 140 -11.77 -11.81 11.82
CA GLY A 140 -12.94 -12.40 12.47
C GLY A 140 -14.02 -12.81 11.48
N GLU A 141 -14.28 -12.00 10.46
CA GLU A 141 -15.23 -12.34 9.38
C GLU A 141 -14.77 -13.56 8.59
N LEU A 142 -13.51 -13.58 8.16
CA LEU A 142 -12.93 -14.71 7.43
C LEU A 142 -12.95 -16.01 8.24
N GLU A 143 -12.67 -15.94 9.55
CA GLU A 143 -12.73 -17.09 10.45
C GLU A 143 -14.17 -17.62 10.59
N ARG A 144 -15.17 -16.72 10.70
CA ARG A 144 -16.59 -17.10 10.75
C ARG A 144 -17.05 -17.75 9.45
N GLU A 145 -16.72 -17.18 8.29
CA GLU A 145 -17.07 -17.77 7.00
C GLU A 145 -16.42 -19.14 6.81
N LYS A 146 -15.13 -19.27 7.14
CA LYS A 146 -14.44 -20.56 7.11
C LYS A 146 -15.10 -21.60 8.01
N ALA A 147 -15.51 -21.21 9.23
CA ALA A 147 -16.21 -22.10 10.16
C ALA A 147 -17.58 -22.53 9.61
N GLN A 148 -18.36 -21.61 9.03
CA GLN A 148 -19.66 -21.91 8.43
C GLN A 148 -19.52 -22.86 7.24
N ILE A 149 -18.54 -22.63 6.36
CA ILE A 149 -18.27 -23.51 5.21
C ILE A 149 -17.88 -24.90 5.70
N LYS A 150 -16.96 -24.98 6.68
CA LYS A 150 -16.52 -26.25 7.25
C LYS A 150 -17.68 -27.02 7.88
N GLN A 151 -18.53 -26.35 8.66
CA GLN A 151 -19.69 -26.96 9.29
C GLN A 151 -20.68 -27.51 8.26
N LYS A 152 -20.94 -26.77 7.18
CA LYS A 152 -21.81 -27.23 6.08
C LYS A 152 -21.27 -28.51 5.44
N PHE A 153 -19.98 -28.54 5.13
CA PHE A 153 -19.35 -29.73 4.56
C PHE A 153 -19.34 -30.92 5.54
N GLU A 154 -19.06 -30.69 6.82
CA GLU A 154 -19.11 -31.75 7.84
C GLU A 154 -20.51 -32.35 7.97
N GLU A 155 -21.55 -31.52 7.94
CA GLU A 155 -22.93 -31.97 8.00
C GLU A 155 -23.37 -32.73 6.75
N GLU A 156 -22.92 -32.30 5.57
CA GLU A 156 -23.19 -32.98 4.29
C GLU A 156 -22.48 -34.34 4.22
N ILE A 157 -21.21 -34.41 4.66
CA ILE A 157 -20.47 -35.66 4.78
C ILE A 157 -21.16 -36.63 5.76
N ARG A 158 -21.68 -36.12 6.89
CA ARG A 158 -22.40 -36.93 7.87
C ARG A 158 -23.67 -37.54 7.25
N LYS A 159 -24.50 -36.73 6.58
CA LYS A 159 -25.72 -37.21 5.91
C LYS A 159 -25.43 -38.29 4.88
N LEU A 160 -24.42 -38.08 4.03
CA LEU A 160 -24.03 -39.06 3.01
C LEU A 160 -23.54 -40.38 3.63
N ARG A 161 -22.86 -40.34 4.78
CA ARG A 161 -22.46 -41.57 5.50
C ARG A 161 -23.66 -42.32 6.05
N ASP A 162 -24.60 -41.62 6.68
CA ASP A 162 -25.80 -42.22 7.25
C ASP A 162 -26.66 -42.88 6.15
N GLU A 163 -26.82 -42.21 5.00
CA GLU A 163 -27.51 -42.74 3.82
C GLU A 163 -26.83 -44.00 3.27
N LEU A 164 -25.50 -43.97 3.15
CA LEU A 164 -24.72 -45.12 2.69
C LEU A 164 -24.84 -46.32 3.64
N GLU A 165 -24.83 -46.09 4.95
CA GLU A 165 -25.07 -47.16 5.94
C GLU A 165 -26.48 -47.73 5.85
N GLN A 166 -27.48 -46.87 5.65
CA GLN A 166 -28.87 -47.32 5.49
C GLN A 166 -29.03 -48.17 4.22
N GLN A 167 -28.44 -47.75 3.10
CA GLN A 167 -28.44 -48.52 1.86
C GLN A 167 -27.76 -49.88 2.04
N LYS A 168 -26.60 -49.92 2.70
CA LYS A 168 -25.91 -51.19 3.00
C LYS A 168 -26.78 -52.14 3.84
N ARG A 169 -27.47 -51.62 4.86
CA ARG A 169 -28.39 -52.41 5.69
C ARG A 169 -29.59 -52.94 4.89
N ASN A 170 -30.16 -52.12 4.01
CA ASN A 170 -31.29 -52.53 3.18
C ASN A 170 -30.89 -53.62 2.18
N VAL A 171 -29.75 -53.46 1.49
CA VAL A 171 -29.22 -54.46 0.55
C VAL A 171 -28.94 -55.79 1.24
N GLU A 172 -28.36 -55.76 2.44
CA GLU A 172 -28.11 -56.97 3.23
C GLU A 172 -29.42 -57.66 3.66
N MET A 173 -30.43 -56.90 4.08
CA MET A 173 -31.74 -57.44 4.42
C MET A 173 -32.44 -58.08 3.22
N GLU A 174 -32.41 -57.43 2.05
CA GLU A 174 -32.97 -57.97 0.81
C GLU A 174 -32.28 -59.28 0.41
N ARG A 175 -30.94 -59.34 0.54
CA ARG A 175 -30.18 -60.56 0.31
C ARG A 175 -30.62 -61.69 1.25
N GLN A 176 -30.76 -61.42 2.54
CA GLN A 176 -31.21 -62.42 3.51
C GLN A 176 -32.64 -62.90 3.24
N LEU A 177 -33.53 -62.00 2.83
CA LEU A 177 -34.89 -62.37 2.42
C LEU A 177 -34.87 -63.28 1.19
N ALA A 178 -34.10 -62.93 0.15
CA ALA A 178 -33.96 -63.75 -1.05
C ALA A 178 -33.36 -65.14 -0.75
N GLU A 179 -32.35 -65.21 0.12
CA GLU A 179 -31.76 -66.49 0.57
C GLU A 179 -32.80 -67.34 1.33
N ARG A 180 -33.60 -66.74 2.22
CA ARG A 180 -34.68 -67.42 2.94
C ARG A 180 -35.78 -67.92 2.01
N GLU A 181 -36.20 -67.12 1.04
CA GLU A 181 -37.19 -67.51 0.03
C GLU A 181 -36.67 -68.66 -0.84
N ALA A 182 -35.43 -68.58 -1.34
CA ALA A 182 -34.80 -69.63 -2.12
C ALA A 182 -34.70 -70.96 -1.34
N HIS A 183 -34.34 -70.89 -0.05
CA HIS A 183 -34.33 -72.05 0.84
C HIS A 183 -35.73 -72.64 1.02
N TRP A 184 -36.76 -71.80 1.22
CA TRP A 184 -38.14 -72.23 1.40
C TRP A 184 -38.70 -72.92 0.14
N VAL A 185 -38.46 -72.33 -1.04
CA VAL A 185 -38.84 -72.89 -2.34
C VAL A 185 -38.13 -74.22 -2.62
N SER A 186 -36.84 -74.34 -2.28
CA SER A 186 -36.09 -75.59 -2.45
C SER A 186 -36.65 -76.72 -1.59
N ARG A 187 -37.08 -76.41 -0.36
CA ARG A 187 -37.69 -77.37 0.57
C ARG A 187 -39.07 -77.87 0.10
N GLN A 188 -39.83 -77.03 -0.59
CA GLN A 188 -41.10 -77.45 -1.19
C GLN A 188 -40.95 -78.29 -2.46
N ARG A 189 -39.80 -78.19 -3.16
CA ARG A 189 -39.52 -78.92 -4.40
C ARG A 189 -38.82 -80.28 -4.18
N GLN A 190 -38.38 -80.59 -2.97
CA GLN A 190 -37.93 -81.94 -2.59
C GLN A 190 -39.08 -82.65 -1.85
N PRO A 191 -39.90 -83.48 -2.50
CA PRO A 191 -40.78 -84.38 -1.76
C PRO A 191 -39.89 -85.38 -1.03
N GLU A 192 -40.08 -85.53 0.28
CA GLU A 192 -39.47 -86.63 1.02
C GLU A 192 -39.91 -87.95 0.35
N MET A 193 -38.96 -88.61 -0.31
CA MET A 193 -38.93 -90.06 -0.38
C MET A 193 -38.80 -90.56 1.07
N MET A 194 -39.94 -90.81 1.72
CA MET A 194 -40.02 -91.75 2.82
C MET A 194 -41.16 -92.72 2.55
N PHE A 195 -40.78 -94.00 2.57
CA PHE A 195 -41.62 -95.19 2.46
C PHE A 195 -42.67 -95.26 3.57
#